data_AF-M5EIX9-F1
#
_entry.id   AF-M5EIX9-F1
#
_cell.length_a   1.000
_cell.length_b   1.000
_cell.length_c   1.000
_cell.angle_alpha   90.00
_cell.angle_beta   90.00
_cell.angle_gamma   90.00
#
_symmetry.space_group_name_H-M   'P 1'
#
loop_
_entity.id
_entity.type
_entity.pdbx_description
1 polymer ?
#
loop_
_entity_poly.entity_id
_entity_poly.type
_entity_poly.pdbx_seq_one_letter_code
_entity_poly.pdbx_strand_id
1 'polypeptide(L)'
;MEDDHFRNLDFDPKNIPLRHLQTIGLACAAYAQTEDHLQMAIAGCLGVDAELGWAVTSHMTAPLREDVLKSVAEIKLDDLDDLDRLDELISVIKQAADKRNNITHNLWCIDAHTREVFVVKTSARGTVRADVIPMPLPKLREDADFIYQAGIELFRFLSAKNLLPALPPSDRPALPQDQGCAKEAR
;
A
#
# COMPACT_ATOMS: atom_id res chain seq x y z
N MET A 1 25.99 -14.89 29.23
CA MET A 1 25.56 -13.51 29.51
C MET A 1 24.71 -13.10 28.33
N GLU A 2 23.46 -13.54 28.31
CA GLU A 2 22.50 -13.30 27.24
C GLU A 2 21.12 -13.33 27.93
N ASP A 3 20.15 -12.60 27.38
CA ASP A 3 18.77 -12.43 27.85
C ASP A 3 18.48 -11.29 28.84
N ASP A 4 18.79 -10.06 28.42
CA ASP A 4 18.15 -8.86 28.99
C ASP A 4 17.58 -7.87 27.96
N HIS A 5 17.47 -8.26 26.68
CA HIS A 5 17.05 -7.36 25.59
C HIS A 5 15.59 -6.90 25.67
N PHE A 6 14.76 -7.49 26.54
CA PHE A 6 13.33 -7.21 26.61
C PHE A 6 12.88 -6.53 27.92
N ARG A 7 13.73 -6.43 28.96
CA ARG A 7 13.27 -6.05 30.30
C ARG A 7 12.77 -4.62 30.44
N ASN A 8 13.02 -3.75 29.46
CA ASN A 8 12.62 -2.33 29.48
C ASN A 8 11.79 -1.90 28.26
N LEU A 9 11.27 -2.83 27.46
CA LEU A 9 10.45 -2.48 26.30
C LEU A 9 9.01 -2.21 26.71
N ASP A 10 8.54 -1.01 26.39
CA ASP A 10 7.16 -0.58 26.56
C ASP A 10 6.44 -0.65 25.20
N PHE A 11 5.35 -1.43 25.17
CA PHE A 11 4.54 -1.70 23.99
C PHE A 11 3.24 -0.87 23.95
N ASP A 12 3.02 0.05 24.90
CA ASP A 12 1.89 0.97 24.80
C ASP A 12 2.14 1.96 23.64
N PRO A 13 1.36 1.92 22.54
CA PRO A 13 1.58 2.79 21.39
C PRO A 13 1.42 4.28 21.74
N LYS A 14 0.77 4.62 22.86
CA LYS A 14 0.66 6.00 23.34
C LYS A 14 2.00 6.58 23.80
N ASN A 15 2.96 5.73 24.15
CA ASN A 15 4.29 6.13 24.61
C ASN A 15 5.30 6.29 23.48
N ILE A 16 4.94 5.88 22.26
CA ILE A 16 5.70 6.15 21.03
C ILE A 16 5.70 7.67 20.78
N PRO A 17 6.85 8.28 20.46
CA PRO A 17 6.91 9.72 20.18
C PRO A 17 5.96 10.13 19.05
N LEU A 18 5.27 11.26 19.23
CA LEU A 18 4.28 11.76 18.26
C LEU A 18 4.83 11.86 16.84
N ARG A 19 6.11 12.25 16.68
CA ARG A 19 6.75 12.35 15.36
C ARG A 19 6.87 11.00 14.66
N HIS A 20 7.10 9.91 15.39
CA HIS A 20 7.09 8.56 14.83
C HIS A 20 5.69 8.17 14.39
N LEU A 21 4.68 8.40 15.23
CA LEU A 21 3.27 8.12 14.90
C LEU A 21 2.81 8.91 13.67
N GLN A 22 3.20 10.18 13.56
CA GLN A 22 2.92 11.01 12.39
C GLN A 22 3.55 10.43 11.12
N THR A 23 4.81 9.99 11.18
CA THR A 23 5.48 9.38 10.01
C THR A 23 4.88 8.02 9.66
N ILE A 24 4.48 7.22 10.64
CA ILE A 24 3.74 5.96 10.41
C ILE A 24 2.42 6.27 9.69
N GLY A 25 1.66 7.24 10.18
CA GLY A 25 0.40 7.68 9.55
C GLY A 25 0.60 8.17 8.13
N LEU A 26 1.66 8.94 7.87
CA LEU A 26 2.03 9.38 6.53
C LEU A 26 2.31 8.19 5.60
N ALA A 27 3.12 7.21 6.04
CA ALA A 27 3.41 6.02 5.24
C ALA A 27 2.14 5.23 4.89
N CYS A 28 1.22 5.08 5.85
CA CYS A 28 -0.07 4.42 5.62
C CYS A 28 -0.93 5.17 4.59
N ALA A 29 -1.09 6.49 4.78
CA ALA A 29 -1.89 7.32 3.89
C ALA A 29 -1.31 7.37 2.47
N ALA A 30 0.02 7.49 2.36
CA ALA A 30 0.73 7.49 1.09
C ALA A 30 0.52 6.17 0.34
N TYR A 31 0.63 5.02 1.01
CA TYR A 31 0.40 3.74 0.34
C TYR A 31 -1.08 3.53 -0.05
N ALA A 32 -2.03 3.96 0.78
CA ALA A 32 -3.45 3.92 0.42
C ALA A 32 -3.74 4.73 -0.85
N GLN A 33 -3.09 5.88 -1.01
CA GLN A 33 -3.16 6.65 -2.25
C GLN A 33 -2.52 5.91 -3.44
N THR A 34 -1.37 5.25 -3.24
CA THR A 34 -0.76 4.40 -4.28
C THR A 34 -1.70 3.28 -4.73
N GLU A 35 -2.44 2.65 -3.81
CA GLU A 35 -3.44 1.64 -4.15
C GLU A 35 -4.59 2.20 -4.98
N ASP A 36 -5.04 3.43 -4.71
CA ASP A 36 -6.04 4.10 -5.53
C ASP A 36 -5.49 4.44 -6.93
N HIS A 37 -4.24 4.88 -7.02
CA HIS A 37 -3.58 5.11 -8.31
C HIS A 37 -3.48 3.84 -9.17
N LEU A 38 -3.22 2.67 -8.57
CA LEU A 38 -3.27 1.38 -9.28
C LEU A 38 -4.67 1.07 -9.81
N GLN A 39 -5.72 1.35 -9.03
CA GLN A 39 -7.10 1.14 -9.46
C GLN A 39 -7.47 2.06 -10.62
N MET A 40 -7.08 3.34 -10.53
CA MET A 40 -7.25 4.29 -11.64
C MET A 40 -6.49 3.85 -12.89
N ALA A 41 -5.26 3.35 -12.74
CA ALA A 41 -4.47 2.86 -13.86
C ALA A 41 -5.19 1.73 -14.61
N ILE A 42 -5.72 0.74 -13.89
CA ILE A 42 -6.48 -0.37 -14.46
C ILE A 42 -7.72 0.17 -15.20
N ALA A 43 -8.47 1.08 -14.58
CA ALA A 43 -9.66 1.68 -15.16
C ALA A 43 -9.36 2.44 -16.46
N GLY A 44 -8.31 3.27 -16.46
CA GLY A 44 -7.88 4.03 -17.63
C GLY A 44 -7.34 3.16 -18.76
N CYS A 45 -6.61 2.08 -18.43
CA CYS A 45 -6.19 1.09 -19.43
C CYS A 45 -7.38 0.36 -20.07
N LEU A 46 -8.40 0.00 -19.27
CA LEU A 46 -9.65 -0.59 -19.77
C LEU A 46 -10.55 0.39 -20.53
N GLY A 47 -10.29 1.71 -20.42
CA GLY A 47 -11.13 2.73 -21.03
C GLY A 47 -12.49 2.89 -20.37
N VAL A 48 -12.61 2.55 -19.07
CA VAL A 48 -13.83 2.72 -18.28
C VAL A 48 -13.68 3.90 -17.32
N ASP A 49 -14.80 4.42 -16.82
CA ASP A 49 -14.77 5.44 -15.76
C ASP A 49 -14.29 4.86 -14.40
N ALA A 50 -13.95 5.77 -13.49
CA ALA A 50 -13.39 5.43 -12.19
C ALA A 50 -14.32 4.52 -11.35
N GLU A 51 -15.64 4.70 -11.42
CA GLU A 51 -16.58 3.90 -10.64
C GLU A 51 -16.59 2.43 -11.09
N LEU A 52 -16.66 2.19 -12.40
CA LEU A 52 -16.57 0.84 -12.95
C LEU A 52 -15.20 0.21 -12.65
N GLY A 53 -14.13 1.00 -12.75
CA GLY A 53 -12.79 0.61 -12.34
C GLY A 53 -12.70 0.16 -10.88
N TRP A 54 -13.25 0.95 -9.96
CA TRP A 54 -13.32 0.60 -8.54
C TRP A 54 -14.18 -0.64 -8.30
N ALA A 55 -15.31 -0.78 -8.98
CA ALA A 55 -16.17 -1.96 -8.84
C ALA A 55 -15.42 -3.26 -9.21
N VAL A 56 -14.59 -3.22 -10.25
CA VAL A 56 -13.75 -4.36 -10.65
C VAL A 56 -12.64 -4.64 -9.63
N THR A 57 -12.02 -3.59 -9.09
CA THR A 57 -10.74 -3.71 -8.35
C THR A 57 -10.88 -3.72 -6.82
N SER A 58 -12.05 -3.39 -6.27
CA SER A 58 -12.28 -3.23 -4.82
C SER A 58 -11.92 -4.46 -3.99
N HIS A 59 -12.13 -5.66 -4.54
CA HIS A 59 -11.87 -6.93 -3.84
C HIS A 59 -10.59 -7.63 -4.29
N MET A 60 -9.80 -7.01 -5.16
CA MET A 60 -8.52 -7.55 -5.59
C MET A 60 -7.46 -7.35 -4.50
N THR A 61 -6.56 -8.32 -4.36
CA THR A 61 -5.34 -8.12 -3.58
C THR A 61 -4.37 -7.22 -4.35
N ALA A 62 -3.44 -6.55 -3.67
CA ALA A 62 -2.44 -5.72 -4.35
C ALA A 62 -1.65 -6.48 -5.44
N PRO A 63 -1.15 -7.71 -5.22
CA PRO A 63 -0.49 -8.49 -6.28
C PRO A 63 -1.40 -8.75 -7.49
N LEU A 64 -2.68 -9.06 -7.25
CA LEU A 64 -3.63 -9.27 -8.35
C LEU A 64 -3.86 -7.98 -9.15
N ARG A 65 -3.93 -6.82 -8.50
CA ARG A 65 -4.05 -5.53 -9.20
C ARG A 65 -2.82 -5.24 -10.06
N GLU A 66 -1.62 -5.56 -9.56
CA GLU A 66 -0.37 -5.38 -10.31
C GLU A 66 -0.33 -6.27 -11.57
N ASP A 67 -0.71 -7.55 -11.44
CA ASP A 67 -0.76 -8.47 -12.56
C ASP A 67 -1.83 -8.07 -13.59
N VAL A 68 -3.02 -7.66 -13.12
CA VAL A 68 -4.09 -7.14 -13.99
C VAL A 68 -3.62 -5.89 -14.72
N LEU A 69 -2.98 -4.94 -14.03
CA LEU A 69 -2.48 -3.71 -14.63
C LEU A 69 -1.49 -4.01 -15.77
N LYS A 70 -0.53 -4.92 -15.56
CA LYS A 70 0.39 -5.35 -16.62
C LYS A 70 -0.38 -5.86 -17.85
N SER A 71 -1.31 -6.79 -17.63
CA SER A 71 -2.09 -7.38 -18.72
C SER A 71 -2.94 -6.36 -19.48
N VAL A 72 -3.61 -5.43 -18.79
CA VAL A 72 -4.44 -4.41 -19.47
C VAL A 72 -3.58 -3.32 -20.11
N ALA A 73 -2.39 -3.06 -19.59
CA ALA A 73 -1.45 -2.10 -20.17
C ALA A 73 -0.87 -2.61 -21.51
N GLU A 74 -0.54 -3.90 -21.63
CA GLU A 74 -0.10 -4.52 -22.89
C GLU A 74 -1.13 -4.38 -24.03
N ILE A 75 -2.41 -4.27 -23.69
CA ILE A 75 -3.49 -4.05 -24.66
C ILE A 75 -3.61 -2.57 -25.04
N LYS A 76 -3.30 -1.67 -24.10
CA LYS A 76 -3.56 -0.23 -24.22
C LYS A 76 -2.37 0.57 -24.75
N LEU A 77 -1.16 0.19 -24.38
CA LEU A 77 0.08 0.87 -24.70
C LEU A 77 0.75 0.19 -25.88
N ASP A 78 0.96 0.94 -26.97
CA ASP A 78 1.63 0.45 -28.17
C ASP A 78 3.17 0.61 -28.11
N ASP A 79 3.67 1.42 -27.17
CA ASP A 79 5.10 1.72 -27.01
C ASP A 79 5.75 0.79 -25.98
N LEU A 80 6.77 0.05 -26.42
CA LEU A 80 7.52 -0.88 -25.56
C LEU A 80 8.28 -0.16 -24.44
N ASP A 81 8.77 1.06 -24.69
CA ASP A 81 9.49 1.84 -23.67
C ASP A 81 8.53 2.23 -22.52
N ASP A 82 7.26 2.46 -22.84
CA ASP A 82 6.23 2.75 -21.84
C ASP A 82 5.84 1.53 -21.01
N LEU A 83 5.79 0.36 -21.64
CA LEU A 83 5.56 -0.91 -20.94
C LEU A 83 6.70 -1.25 -20.00
N ASP A 84 7.95 -1.12 -20.46
CA ASP A 84 9.13 -1.31 -19.63
C ASP A 84 9.14 -0.34 -18.45
N ARG A 85 8.80 0.94 -18.69
CA ARG A 85 8.70 1.94 -17.63
C ARG A 85 7.60 1.61 -16.62
N LEU A 86 6.44 1.15 -17.08
CA LEU A 86 5.36 0.74 -16.18
C LEU A 86 5.79 -0.45 -15.30
N ASP A 87 6.52 -1.41 -15.88
CA ASP A 87 7.04 -2.57 -15.16
C ASP A 87 8.03 -2.19 -14.06
N GLU A 88 8.91 -1.23 -14.33
CA GLU A 88 9.78 -0.64 -13.31
C GLU A 88 8.97 0.02 -12.18
N LEU A 89 7.95 0.81 -12.52
CA LEU A 89 7.09 1.48 -11.54
C LEU A 89 6.34 0.49 -10.66
N ILE A 90 5.80 -0.59 -11.24
CA ILE A 90 5.15 -1.67 -10.49
C ILE A 90 6.15 -2.35 -9.54
N SER A 91 7.39 -2.59 -9.98
CA SER A 91 8.45 -3.13 -9.12
C SER A 91 8.76 -2.20 -7.94
N VAL A 92 8.81 -0.88 -8.15
CA VAL A 92 8.99 0.11 -7.09
C VAL A 92 7.80 0.12 -6.12
N ILE A 93 6.56 -0.01 -6.62
CA ILE A 93 5.36 -0.09 -5.80
C ILE A 93 5.35 -1.36 -4.94
N LYS A 94 5.77 -2.51 -5.47
CA LYS A 94 5.95 -3.74 -4.70
C LYS A 94 6.90 -3.51 -3.52
N GLN A 95 8.03 -2.84 -3.76
CA GLN A 95 8.98 -2.48 -2.70
C GLN A 95 8.38 -1.49 -1.68
N ALA A 96 7.55 -0.54 -2.13
CA ALA A 96 6.82 0.37 -1.25
C ALA A 96 5.79 -0.39 -0.39
N ALA A 97 5.12 -1.39 -0.95
CA ALA A 97 4.20 -2.27 -0.23
C ALA A 97 4.92 -3.01 0.89
N ASP A 98 6.10 -3.59 0.60
CA ASP A 98 6.91 -4.29 1.58
C ASP A 98 7.38 -3.36 2.71
N LYS A 99 7.81 -2.13 2.38
CA LYS A 99 8.16 -1.11 3.38
C LYS A 99 6.98 -0.74 4.25
N ARG A 100 5.82 -0.46 3.65
CA ARG A 100 4.58 -0.18 4.39
C ARG A 100 4.22 -1.35 5.30
N ASN A 101 4.29 -2.58 4.81
CA ASN A 101 3.99 -3.77 5.59
C ASN A 101 4.92 -3.91 6.80
N ASN A 102 6.21 -3.64 6.64
CA ASN A 102 7.16 -3.62 7.76
C ASN A 102 6.84 -2.51 8.78
N ILE A 103 6.24 -1.40 8.36
CA ILE A 103 5.80 -0.32 9.25
C ILE A 103 4.49 -0.71 9.97
N THR A 104 3.52 -1.31 9.28
CA THR A 104 2.16 -1.46 9.81
C THR A 104 1.87 -2.80 10.50
N HIS A 105 2.61 -3.86 10.18
CA HIS A 105 2.29 -5.22 10.65
C HIS A 105 3.19 -5.74 11.76
N ASN A 106 4.19 -4.96 12.18
CA ASN A 106 5.08 -5.35 13.28
C ASN A 106 4.69 -4.63 14.59
N LEU A 107 5.12 -5.19 15.72
CA LEU A 107 4.90 -4.59 17.03
C LEU A 107 5.88 -3.45 17.26
N TRP A 108 5.37 -2.27 17.59
CA TRP A 108 6.19 -1.12 17.95
C TRP A 108 6.40 -1.08 19.46
N CYS A 109 7.61 -0.73 19.88
CA CYS A 109 7.91 -0.51 21.28
C CYS A 109 8.95 0.60 21.45
N ILE A 110 9.08 1.07 22.69
CA ILE A 110 10.08 2.03 23.10
C ILE A 110 10.89 1.45 24.26
N ASP A 111 12.20 1.66 24.26
CA ASP A 111 13.01 1.40 25.45
C ASP A 111 12.73 2.48 26.50
N ALA A 112 12.26 2.09 27.68
CA ALA A 112 11.86 3.01 28.73
C ALA A 112 13.01 3.88 29.25
N HIS A 113 14.26 3.42 29.11
CA HIS A 113 15.46 4.10 29.59
C HIS A 113 16.08 5.00 28.53
N THR A 114 16.37 4.47 27.34
CA THR A 114 17.02 5.23 26.25
C THR A 114 16.04 6.07 25.44
N ARG A 115 14.73 5.78 25.54
CA ARG A 115 13.65 6.36 24.74
C ARG A 115 13.80 6.07 23.24
N GLU A 116 14.61 5.09 22.86
CA GLU A 116 14.77 4.64 21.49
C GLU A 116 13.56 3.81 21.05
N VAL A 117 13.15 3.98 19.79
CA VAL A 117 11.98 3.31 19.23
C VAL A 117 12.44 2.09 18.44
N PHE A 118 11.75 0.98 18.63
CA PHE A 118 12.03 -0.29 18.00
C PHE A 118 10.78 -0.88 17.36
N VAL A 119 11.03 -1.81 16.46
CA VAL A 119 10.03 -2.71 15.91
C VAL A 119 10.43 -4.14 16.20
N VAL A 120 9.51 -4.93 16.73
CA VAL A 120 9.68 -6.36 16.94
C VAL A 120 9.11 -7.10 15.74
N LYS A 121 10.00 -7.78 15.01
CA LYS A 121 9.65 -8.61 13.86
C LYS A 121 9.65 -10.08 14.27
N THR A 122 8.51 -10.74 14.13
CA THR A 122 8.35 -12.17 14.40
C THR A 122 8.32 -12.98 13.11
N SER A 123 9.10 -14.06 13.05
CA SER A 123 9.08 -15.04 11.96
C SER A 123 8.87 -16.45 12.53
N ALA A 124 8.12 -17.30 11.82
CA ALA A 124 7.77 -18.66 12.24
C ALA A 124 8.14 -19.73 11.21
N ARG A 125 9.12 -19.46 10.34
CA ARG A 125 9.56 -20.43 9.31
C ARG A 125 10.46 -21.48 9.94
N GLY A 126 9.87 -22.62 10.34
CA GLY A 126 10.56 -23.75 10.96
C GLY A 126 10.81 -23.59 12.47
N THR A 127 11.20 -22.39 12.91
CA THR A 127 11.29 -22.00 14.33
C THR A 127 10.76 -20.58 14.52
N VAL A 128 10.20 -20.31 15.70
CA VAL A 128 9.75 -18.96 16.06
C VAL A 128 10.96 -18.12 16.47
N ARG A 129 11.21 -17.03 15.76
CA ARG A 129 12.28 -16.06 16.04
C ARG A 129 11.68 -14.66 16.10
N ALA A 130 12.11 -13.89 17.11
CA ALA A 130 11.79 -12.47 17.24
C ALA A 130 13.08 -11.66 17.13
N ASP A 131 13.10 -10.66 16.25
CA ASP A 131 14.19 -9.70 16.11
C ASP A 131 13.71 -8.32 16.56
N VAL A 132 14.49 -7.63 17.39
CA VAL A 132 14.24 -6.25 17.81
C VAL A 132 15.07 -5.33 16.93
N ILE A 133 14.41 -4.52 16.11
CA ILE A 133 15.03 -3.70 15.08
C ILE A 133 14.90 -2.22 15.48
N PRO A 134 16.00 -1.47 15.64
CA PRO A 134 15.94 -0.03 15.88
C PRO A 134 15.26 0.69 14.71
N MET A 135 14.31 1.57 15.04
CA MET A 135 13.59 2.41 14.07
C MET A 135 13.80 3.90 14.37
N PRO A 136 15.00 4.43 14.04
CA PRO A 136 15.27 5.85 14.21
C PRO A 136 14.37 6.66 13.27
N LEU A 137 13.92 7.83 13.75
CA LEU A 137 12.99 8.69 13.00
C LEU A 137 13.47 9.04 11.57
N PRO A 138 14.77 9.33 11.30
CA PRO A 138 15.25 9.56 9.94
C PRO A 138 14.98 8.38 9.00
N LYS A 139 15.24 7.15 9.45
CA LYS A 139 15.01 5.95 8.64
C LYS A 139 13.53 5.76 8.32
N LEU A 140 12.67 5.95 9.32
CA LEU A 140 11.23 5.88 9.14
C LEU A 140 10.71 6.94 8.15
N ARG A 141 11.29 8.14 8.16
CA ARG A 141 10.97 9.20 7.18
C ARG A 141 11.40 8.84 5.77
N GLU A 142 12.62 8.34 5.60
CA GLU A 142 13.09 7.86 4.29
C GLU A 142 12.16 6.79 3.70
N ASP A 143 11.71 5.85 4.52
CA ASP A 143 10.78 4.81 4.06
C ASP A 143 9.39 5.38 3.73
N ALA A 144 8.87 6.32 4.53
CA ALA A 144 7.60 7.01 4.23
C ALA A 144 7.68 7.85 2.94
N ASP A 145 8.77 8.58 2.76
CA ASP A 145 9.01 9.39 1.56
C ASP A 145 9.15 8.50 0.32
N PHE A 146 9.85 7.37 0.42
CA PHE A 146 9.92 6.39 -0.67
C PHE A 146 8.53 5.88 -1.07
N ILE A 147 7.69 5.52 -0.09
CA ILE A 147 6.32 5.06 -0.33
C ILE A 147 5.50 6.13 -1.05
N TYR A 148 5.62 7.38 -0.61
CA TYR A 148 4.95 8.52 -1.24
C TYR A 148 5.42 8.72 -2.69
N GLN A 149 6.74 8.74 -2.93
CA GLN A 149 7.28 8.94 -4.27
C GLN A 149 6.86 7.82 -5.23
N ALA A 150 6.81 6.56 -4.78
CA ALA A 150 6.34 5.45 -5.61
C ALA A 150 4.93 5.70 -6.17
N GLY A 151 3.99 6.16 -5.34
CA GLY A 151 2.64 6.50 -5.76
C GLY A 151 2.57 7.70 -6.70
N ILE A 152 3.36 8.75 -6.42
CA ILE A 152 3.40 9.98 -7.24
C ILE A 152 3.99 9.71 -8.61
N GLU A 153 5.04 8.89 -8.71
CA GLU A 153 5.67 8.55 -9.98
C GLU A 153 4.72 7.75 -10.88
N LEU A 154 3.95 6.81 -10.32
CA LEU A 154 2.89 6.14 -11.06
C LEU A 154 1.85 7.16 -11.56
N PHE A 155 1.34 8.03 -10.68
CA PHE A 155 0.34 9.02 -11.08
C PHE A 155 0.84 9.97 -12.18
N ARG A 156 2.10 10.39 -12.11
CA ARG A 156 2.76 11.20 -13.16
C ARG A 156 2.80 10.45 -14.49
N PHE A 157 3.17 9.18 -14.47
CA PHE A 157 3.16 8.34 -15.65
C PHE A 157 1.76 8.21 -16.26
N LEU A 158 0.75 7.89 -15.44
CA LEU A 158 -0.65 7.78 -15.91
C LEU A 158 -1.15 9.09 -16.52
N SER A 159 -0.84 10.22 -15.89
CA SER A 159 -1.20 11.55 -16.40
C SER A 159 -0.55 11.84 -17.74
N ALA A 160 0.76 11.56 -17.87
CA ALA A 160 1.52 11.80 -19.09
C ALA A 160 1.03 10.94 -20.27
N LYS A 161 0.52 9.74 -19.99
CA LYS A 161 0.00 8.80 -20.98
C LYS A 161 -1.51 8.87 -21.19
N ASN A 162 -2.19 9.85 -20.56
CA ASN A 162 -3.65 9.99 -20.59
C ASN A 162 -4.38 8.69 -20.19
N LEU A 163 -3.83 7.98 -19.20
CA LEU A 163 -4.36 6.73 -18.63
C LEU A 163 -5.14 6.97 -17.34
N LEU A 164 -5.51 8.21 -17.02
CA LEU A 164 -6.44 8.48 -15.93
C LEU A 164 -7.88 8.28 -16.42
N PRO A 165 -8.73 7.55 -15.66
CA PRO A 165 -10.10 7.33 -16.05
C PRO A 165 -10.92 8.62 -15.93
N ALA A 166 -12.00 8.71 -16.70
CA ALA A 166 -12.98 9.76 -16.49
C ALA A 166 -13.67 9.59 -15.13
N LEU A 167 -14.06 10.70 -14.51
CA LEU A 167 -14.95 10.66 -13.35
C LEU A 167 -16.33 10.15 -13.80
N PRO A 168 -17.06 9.41 -12.94
CA PRO A 168 -18.40 8.96 -13.27
C PRO A 168 -19.32 10.15 -13.55
N PRO A 169 -20.22 10.02 -14.54
CA PRO A 169 -21.15 11.10 -14.87
C PRO A 169 -22.15 11.32 -13.72
N SER A 170 -22.48 12.59 -13.45
CA SER A 170 -23.31 12.99 -12.29
C SER A 170 -24.76 12.51 -12.34
N ASP A 171 -25.23 12.10 -13.52
CA ASP A 171 -26.60 11.68 -13.81
C ASP A 171 -26.76 10.15 -13.91
N ARG A 172 -25.72 9.37 -13.57
CA ARG A 172 -25.82 7.91 -13.54
C ARG A 172 -26.93 7.48 -12.57
N PRO A 173 -27.94 6.71 -13.02
CA PRO A 173 -28.97 6.21 -12.14
C PRO A 173 -28.35 5.36 -11.03
N ALA A 174 -28.72 5.61 -9.77
CA ALA A 174 -28.34 4.73 -8.69
C ALA A 174 -28.81 3.30 -9.03
N LEU A 175 -27.88 2.34 -9.04
CA LEU A 175 -28.25 0.94 -9.18
C LEU A 175 -29.24 0.59 -8.07
N PRO A 176 -30.32 -0.16 -8.36
CA PRO A 176 -31.20 -0.67 -7.33
C PRO A 176 -30.34 -1.36 -6.27
N GLN A 177 -30.45 -0.91 -5.02
CA GLN A 177 -29.92 -1.66 -3.90
C GLN A 177 -30.72 -2.95 -3.84
N ASP A 178 -30.24 -3.99 -4.51
CA ASP A 178 -30.96 -5.24 -4.61
C ASP A 178 -31.00 -5.87 -3.20
N GLN A 179 -32.11 -5.62 -2.51
CA GLN A 179 -32.51 -6.36 -1.32
C GLN A 179 -32.85 -7.77 -1.76
N GLY A 180 -31.85 -8.64 -1.86
CA GLY A 180 -32.09 -10.07 -1.95
C GLY A 180 -31.30 -10.75 -3.05
N CYS A 181 -30.10 -11.21 -2.68
CA CYS A 181 -29.79 -12.61 -2.93
C CYS A 181 -30.92 -13.42 -2.25
N ALA A 182 -32.01 -13.66 -2.98
CA ALA A 182 -33.09 -14.52 -2.54
C ALA A 182 -32.44 -15.84 -2.15
N LYS A 183 -32.47 -16.14 -0.86
CA LYS A 183 -32.19 -17.46 -0.34
C LYS A 183 -33.23 -18.38 -0.99
N GLU A 184 -32.86 -19.08 -2.05
CA GLU A 184 -33.54 -20.31 -2.40
C GLU A 184 -33.23 -21.32 -1.29
N ALA A 185 -34.07 -21.28 -0.27
CA ALA A 185 -34.11 -22.27 0.78
C ALA A 185 -34.96 -23.45 0.30
N ARG A 186 -34.26 -24.55 -0.01
CA ARG A 186 -34.68 -25.95 -0.06
C ARG A 186 -35.70 -26.39 -1.12
#